data_AF-A0AAW6PPY3-F1
#
_entry.id   AF-A0AAW6PPY3-F1
#
_cell.length_a   1.000
_cell.length_b   1.000
_cell.length_c   1.000
_cell.angle_alpha   90.00
_cell.angle_beta   90.00
_cell.angle_gamma   90.00
#
_symmetry.space_group_name_H-M   'P 1'
#
loop_
_entity.id
_entity.type
_entity.pdbx_description
1 polymer ?
#
loop_
_entity_poly.entity_id
_entity_poly.type
_entity_poly.pdbx_seq_one_letter_code
_entity_poly.pdbx_strand_id
1 'polypeptide(L)' 'AKVAASRHGLDICNRLFEVTGARATHASLRFDRHWRNLRTQTLHDPVDYRIHELGEWALNDKRPAPSFYS' A
#
# COMPACT_ATOMS: atom_id res chain seq x y z
N ALA A 1 7.49 1.66 -8.19
CA ALA A 1 7.64 0.72 -7.04
C ALA A 1 6.60 0.95 -5.94
N LYS A 2 6.53 2.14 -5.32
CA LYS A 2 5.63 2.46 -4.19
C LYS A 2 4.15 2.06 -4.39
N VAL A 3 3.55 2.45 -5.52
CA VAL A 3 2.13 2.15 -5.82
C VAL A 3 1.86 0.64 -5.77
N ALA A 4 2.73 -0.17 -6.38
CA ALA A 4 2.60 -1.63 -6.38
C ALA A 4 2.74 -2.21 -4.97
N ALA A 5 3.75 -1.76 -4.21
CA ALA A 5 3.98 -2.21 -2.84
C ALA A 5 2.79 -1.87 -1.92
N SER A 6 2.23 -0.66 -2.00
CA SER A 6 1.07 -0.26 -1.21
C SER A 6 -0.17 -1.09 -1.54
N ARG A 7 -0.48 -1.26 -2.84
CA ARG A 7 -1.69 -1.99 -3.28
C ARG A 7 -1.59 -3.47 -2.98
N HIS A 8 -0.55 -4.13 -3.46
CA HIS A 8 -0.39 -5.57 -3.26
C HIS A 8 -0.08 -5.93 -1.82
N GLY A 9 0.70 -5.11 -1.11
CA GLY A 9 0.97 -5.33 0.30
C GLY A 9 -0.31 -5.30 1.14
N LEU A 10 -1.20 -4.33 0.91
CA LEU A 10 -2.48 -4.26 1.63
C LEU A 10 -3.40 -5.43 1.29
N ASP A 11 -3.47 -5.82 0.01
CA ASP A 11 -4.24 -6.98 -0.43
C ASP A 11 -3.75 -8.28 0.23
N ILE A 12 -2.44 -8.53 0.19
CA ILE A 12 -1.82 -9.71 0.79
C ILE A 12 -2.08 -9.74 2.31
N CYS A 13 -1.86 -8.61 3.01
CA CYS A 13 -2.06 -8.55 4.46
C CYS A 13 -3.52 -8.84 4.85
N ASN A 14 -4.48 -8.50 3.99
CA ASN A 14 -5.89 -8.77 4.23
C ASN A 14 -6.26 -10.23 3.90
N ARG A 15 -5.87 -10.70 2.71
CA ARG A 15 -6.24 -12.01 2.18
C ARG A 15 -5.49 -13.18 2.82
N LEU A 16 -4.41 -12.92 3.55
CA LEU A 16 -3.71 -13.93 4.35
C LEU A 16 -4.66 -14.72 5.28
N PHE A 17 -5.72 -14.09 5.77
CA PHE A 17 -6.71 -14.75 6.64
C PHE A 17 -7.57 -15.81 5.92
N GLU A 18 -7.72 -15.71 4.60
CA GLU A 18 -8.45 -16.70 3.78
C GLU A 18 -7.76 -18.07 3.81
N VAL A 19 -6.42 -18.10 3.89
CA VAL A 19 -5.62 -19.33 3.86
C VAL A 19 -5.13 -19.79 5.24
N THR A 20 -5.15 -18.91 6.24
CA THR A 20 -4.74 -19.24 7.62
C THR A 20 -5.91 -19.64 8.51
N GLY A 21 -7.15 -19.29 8.12
CA GLY A 21 -8.39 -19.73 8.75
C GLY A 21 -8.75 -18.98 10.05
N ALA A 22 -9.94 -19.26 10.59
CA ALA A 22 -10.52 -18.49 11.69
C ALA A 22 -9.64 -18.41 12.95
N ARG A 23 -8.89 -19.48 13.28
CA ARG A 23 -8.00 -19.54 14.45
C ARG A 23 -6.83 -18.55 14.37
N ALA A 24 -6.45 -18.11 13.18
CA ALA A 24 -5.38 -17.13 12.97
C ALA A 24 -5.74 -15.73 13.51
N THR A 25 -7.01 -15.47 13.82
CA THR A 25 -7.47 -14.20 14.41
C THR A 25 -7.21 -14.09 15.92
N HIS A 26 -6.65 -15.14 16.55
CA HIS A 26 -6.37 -15.12 17.97
C HIS A 26 -5.43 -13.99 18.37
N ALA A 27 -5.83 -13.18 19.35
CA ALA A 27 -5.15 -11.93 19.70
C ALA A 27 -3.67 -12.09 20.11
N SER A 28 -3.28 -13.26 20.63
CA SER A 28 -1.88 -13.54 20.95
C SER A 28 -0.96 -13.62 19.72
N LEU A 29 -1.49 -13.99 18.55
CA LEU A 29 -0.72 -14.12 17.30
C LEU A 29 -0.46 -12.77 16.63
N ARG A 30 -1.38 -11.81 16.82
CA ARG A 30 -1.30 -10.42 16.32
C ARG A 30 -1.00 -10.34 14.82
N PHE A 31 -1.52 -11.23 13.98
CA PHE A 31 -1.24 -11.21 12.54
C PHE A 31 -1.82 -9.97 11.85
N ASP A 32 -2.89 -9.41 12.40
CA ASP A 32 -3.48 -8.13 12.02
C ASP A 32 -2.49 -6.95 12.11
N ARG A 33 -1.38 -7.08 12.86
CA ARG A 33 -0.35 -6.03 12.97
C ARG A 33 0.24 -5.65 11.62
N HIS A 34 0.36 -6.60 10.69
CA HIS A 34 0.93 -6.36 9.37
C HIS A 34 0.02 -5.44 8.55
N TRP A 35 -1.29 -5.76 8.54
CA TRP A 35 -2.29 -4.91 7.91
C TRP A 35 -2.35 -3.53 8.57
N ARG A 36 -2.41 -3.46 9.92
CA ARG A 36 -2.48 -2.17 10.64
C ARG A 36 -1.29 -1.28 10.33
N ASN A 37 -0.07 -1.82 10.45
CA ASN A 37 1.15 -1.05 10.22
C ASN A 37 1.21 -0.54 8.77
N LEU A 38 0.92 -1.41 7.80
CA LEU A 38 0.96 -1.03 6.40
C LEU A 38 -0.16 -0.03 6.07
N ARG A 39 -1.36 -0.21 6.62
CA ARG A 39 -2.48 0.72 6.44
C ARG A 39 -2.16 2.10 7.00
N THR A 40 -1.49 2.18 8.15
CA THR A 40 -1.04 3.46 8.71
C THR A 40 0.04 4.10 7.83
N GLN A 41 1.08 3.36 7.45
CA GLN A 41 2.21 3.92 6.69
C GLN A 41 1.82 4.35 5.27
N THR A 42 0.95 3.60 4.61
CA THR A 42 0.54 3.89 3.22
C THR A 42 -0.27 5.18 3.08
N LEU A 43 -0.75 5.76 4.19
CA LEU A 43 -1.49 7.03 4.22
C LEU A 43 -0.59 8.26 4.27
N HIS A 44 0.72 8.12 4.51
CA HIS A 44 1.66 9.25 4.54
C HIS A 44 1.65 10.05 3.23
N ASP A 45 1.58 9.35 2.10
CA ASP A 45 1.51 9.94 0.77
C ASP A 45 0.34 9.35 0.01
N PRO A 46 -0.66 10.16 -0.38
CA PRO A 46 -1.81 9.64 -1.09
C PRO A 46 -1.38 8.98 -2.41
N VAL A 47 -1.74 7.70 -2.57
CA VAL A 47 -1.33 6.90 -3.72
C VAL A 47 -1.93 7.42 -5.03
N ASP A 48 -3.08 8.09 -4.97
CA ASP A 48 -3.76 8.63 -6.15
C ASP A 48 -2.94 9.73 -6.83
N TYR A 49 -2.29 10.61 -6.06
CA TYR A 49 -1.36 11.60 -6.62
C TYR A 49 -0.14 10.94 -7.25
N ARG A 50 0.41 9.88 -6.63
CA ARG A 50 1.53 9.12 -7.20
C ARG A 50 1.14 8.45 -8.51
N ILE A 51 -0.10 7.98 -8.65
CA ILE A 51 -0.61 7.40 -9.89
C ILE A 51 -0.81 8.49 -10.94
N HIS A 52 -1.34 9.64 -10.55
CA HIS A 52 -1.50 10.77 -11.46
C HIS A 52 -0.15 11.24 -12.04
N GLU A 53 0.88 11.43 -11.21
CA GLU A 53 2.23 11.78 -11.66
C GLU A 53 2.84 10.74 -12.60
N LEU A 54 2.67 9.45 -12.30
CA LEU A 54 3.11 8.37 -13.19
C LEU A 54 2.35 8.40 -14.52
N GLY A 55 1.06 8.75 -14.49
CA GLY A 55 0.23 8.92 -15.69
C GLY A 55 0.67 10.12 -16.54
N GLU A 56 0.94 11.26 -15.92
CA GLU A 56 1.50 12.45 -16.60
C GLU A 56 2.82 12.13 -17.28
N TRP A 57 3.69 11.36 -16.62
CA TRP A 57 4.94 10.93 -17.23
C TRP A 57 4.70 9.95 -18.39
N ALA A 58 3.85 8.94 -18.21
CA ALA A 58 3.60 7.92 -19.23
C ALA A 58 2.85 8.45 -20.47
N LEU A 59 1.95 9.41 -20.30
CA LEU A 59 1.09 9.95 -21.37
C LEU A 59 1.66 11.22 -22.02
N ASN A 60 2.26 12.10 -21.22
CA ASN A 60 2.67 13.44 -21.67
C ASN A 60 4.19 13.65 -21.65
N ASP A 61 4.98 12.61 -21.33
CA ASP A 61 6.44 12.67 -21.09
C ASP A 61 6.86 13.74 -20.05
N LYS A 62 5.92 14.10 -19.17
CA LYS A 62 6.13 15.13 -18.15
C LYS A 62 6.64 14.49 -16.86
N ARG A 63 7.91 14.72 -16.55
CA ARG A 63 8.52 14.22 -15.30
C ARG A 63 7.89 14.88 -14.06
N PRO A 64 7.77 14.16 -12.93
CA PRO A 64 7.31 14.75 -11.67
C PRO A 64 8.20 15.92 -11.24
N ALA A 65 7.58 16.98 -10.72
CA ALA A 65 8.32 18.10 -10.13
C ALA A 65 8.92 17.67 -8.78
N PRO A 66 10.20 17.97 -8.48
CA PRO A 66 10.79 17.68 -7.18
C PRO A 66 10.05 18.38 -6.03
N SER A 67 9.72 17.64 -4.98
CA SER A 67 9.12 18.16 -3.75
C SER A 67 9.50 17.28 -2.56
N PHE A 68 9.07 17.64 -1.36
CA PHE A 68 9.28 16.78 -0.17
C PHE A 68 8.59 15.42 -0.26
N TYR A 69 7.64 15.26 -1.19
CA TYR A 69 6.84 14.06 -1.31
C TYR A 69 7.07 13.32 -2.63
N SER A 70 7.63 13.96 -3.66
CA SER A 70 7.82 13.42 -5.03
C SER A 70 9.23 12.98 -5.38
#